data_AF-A0A972GM55-F1
#
_entry.id   AF-A0A972GM55-F1
#
_cell.length_a   1.000
_cell.length_b   1.000
_cell.length_c   1.000
_cell.angle_alpha   90.00
_cell.angle_beta   90.00
_cell.angle_gamma   90.00
#
_symmetry.space_group_name_H-M   'P 1'
#
loop_
_entity.id
_entity.type
_entity.pdbx_description
1 polymer ?
#
loop_
_entity_poly.entity_id
_entity_poly.type
_entity_poly.pdbx_seq_one_letter_code
_entity_poly.pdbx_strand_id
1 'polypeptide(L)'
;MALEQTIDITFIKAFHLNDSQKGLGSRVDRHAHIGEGQIGLEGFRAVVNDPRFVDLPMIIETPKGDDETADSKNVQLLRSLVNPPPSKSR
;
A
#
# COMPACT_ATOMS: atom_id res chain seq x y z
N MET A 1 -4.75 -15.24 -9.11
CA MET A 1 -4.21 -13.87 -9.36
C MET A 1 -2.72 -13.95 -9.71
N ALA A 2 -2.10 -12.93 -10.31
CA ALA A 2 -0.72 -13.00 -10.85
C ALA A 2 0.35 -13.51 -9.85
N LEU A 3 0.22 -13.19 -8.56
CA LEU A 3 1.13 -13.67 -7.50
C LEU A 3 1.11 -15.21 -7.36
N GLU A 4 -0.08 -15.81 -7.28
CA GLU A 4 -0.27 -17.27 -7.08
C GLU A 4 0.23 -18.10 -8.27
N GLN A 5 0.44 -17.47 -9.43
CA GLN A 5 1.04 -18.12 -10.60
C GLN A 5 2.57 -18.24 -10.49
N THR A 6 3.19 -17.49 -9.59
CA THR A 6 4.65 -17.39 -9.44
C THR A 6 5.13 -17.90 -8.08
N ILE A 7 4.40 -17.59 -7.00
CA ILE A 7 4.76 -17.95 -5.63
C ILE A 7 3.51 -18.29 -4.81
N ASP A 8 3.64 -19.22 -3.87
CA ASP A 8 2.61 -19.45 -2.87
C ASP A 8 2.48 -18.21 -1.96
N ILE A 9 1.26 -17.70 -1.87
CA ILE A 9 0.92 -16.49 -1.10
C ILE A 9 1.27 -16.61 0.38
N THR A 10 1.35 -17.83 0.92
CA THR A 10 1.74 -18.08 2.32
C THR A 10 3.18 -17.68 2.61
N PHE A 11 4.05 -17.52 1.59
CA PHE A 11 5.40 -16.98 1.75
C PHE A 11 5.44 -15.45 1.89
N ILE A 12 4.37 -14.74 1.56
CA ILE A 12 4.30 -13.29 1.74
C ILE A 12 4.11 -13.00 3.24
N LYS A 13 5.07 -12.31 3.85
CA LYS A 13 5.08 -12.01 5.28
C LYS A 13 4.90 -10.53 5.62
N ALA A 14 5.08 -9.64 4.66
CA ALA A 14 4.96 -8.20 4.83
C ALA A 14 4.79 -7.50 3.48
N PHE A 15 4.33 -6.25 3.52
CA PHE A 15 4.37 -5.33 2.39
C PHE A 15 5.16 -4.09 2.74
N HIS A 16 5.95 -3.60 1.78
CA HIS A 16 6.42 -2.22 1.78
C HIS A 16 5.48 -1.43 0.87
N LEU A 17 4.67 -0.54 1.45
CA LEU A 17 3.68 0.25 0.74
C LEU A 17 4.28 1.60 0.37
N ASN A 18 4.89 1.66 -0.80
CA ASN A 18 5.52 2.86 -1.34
C ASN A 18 4.88 3.22 -2.66
N ASP A 19 4.52 4.49 -2.86
CA ASP A 19 4.13 4.96 -4.18
C ASP A 19 5.39 5.16 -5.03
N SER A 20 5.24 5.21 -6.36
CA SER A 20 6.36 5.34 -7.28
C SER A 20 6.37 6.70 -7.95
N GLN A 21 7.48 7.42 -7.88
CA GLN A 21 7.67 8.65 -8.67
C GLN A 21 7.72 8.38 -10.17
N LYS A 22 8.03 7.14 -10.57
CA LYS A 22 8.26 6.76 -11.98
C LYS A 22 7.26 5.68 -12.42
N GLY A 23 7.00 5.64 -13.73
CA GLY A 23 6.00 4.75 -14.29
C GLY A 23 6.36 3.28 -14.26
N LEU A 24 5.34 2.47 -14.51
CA LEU A 24 5.45 1.01 -14.62
C LEU A 24 6.56 0.63 -15.60
N GLY A 25 7.41 -0.31 -15.20
CA GLY A 25 8.51 -0.79 -16.03
C GLY A 25 9.71 0.14 -16.15
N SER A 26 9.74 1.28 -15.44
CA SER A 26 10.86 2.24 -15.47
C SER A 26 12.18 1.69 -14.91
N ARG A 27 12.12 0.68 -14.04
CA ARG A 27 13.27 0.13 -13.30
C ARG A 27 13.99 1.17 -12.42
N VAL A 28 13.27 2.20 -11.99
CA VAL A 28 13.79 3.24 -11.10
C VAL A 28 13.15 3.10 -9.73
N ASP A 29 13.99 2.95 -8.72
CA ASP A 29 13.58 2.83 -7.32
C ASP A 29 13.54 4.21 -6.64
N ARG A 30 12.42 4.91 -6.83
CA ARG A 30 12.18 6.25 -6.29
C ARG A 30 10.78 6.34 -5.71
N HIS A 31 10.70 6.29 -4.39
CA HIS A 31 9.43 6.34 -3.67
C HIS A 31 8.82 7.74 -3.67
N ALA A 32 7.49 7.79 -3.72
CA ALA A 32 6.68 8.97 -3.49
C ALA A 32 5.82 8.78 -2.23
N HIS A 33 5.29 9.88 -1.68
CA HIS A 33 4.24 9.79 -0.68
C HIS A 33 2.99 9.12 -1.27
N ILE A 34 2.16 8.53 -0.41
CA ILE A 34 0.99 7.74 -0.79
C ILE A 34 0.01 8.62 -1.59
N GLY A 35 -0.26 8.24 -2.84
CA GLY A 35 -1.17 8.98 -3.73
C GLY A 35 -0.52 10.12 -4.52
N GLU A 36 0.76 10.41 -4.29
CA GLU A 36 1.51 11.44 -5.02
C GLU A 36 2.38 10.86 -6.14
N GLY A 37 2.37 9.53 -6.32
CA GLY A 37 3.08 8.83 -7.38
C GLY A 37 2.18 8.27 -8.47
N GLN A 38 2.74 7.36 -9.26
CA GLN A 38 2.10 6.76 -10.43
C GLN A 38 1.35 5.45 -10.13
N ILE A 39 1.49 4.88 -8.92
CA ILE A 39 0.63 3.77 -8.48
C ILE A 39 -0.74 4.33 -8.12
N GLY A 40 -0.76 5.44 -7.37
CA GLY A 40 -1.97 6.13 -6.97
C GLY A 40 -2.83 5.37 -5.96
N LEU A 41 -3.88 6.03 -5.48
CA LEU A 41 -4.71 5.54 -4.37
C LEU A 41 -5.44 4.23 -4.65
N GLU A 42 -5.82 3.98 -5.91
CA GLU A 42 -6.55 2.76 -6.27
C GLU A 42 -5.67 1.51 -6.17
N GLY A 43 -4.36 1.63 -6.44
CA GLY A 43 -3.41 0.54 -6.22
C GLY A 43 -3.31 0.19 -4.73
N PHE A 44 -3.19 1.19 -3.86
CA PHE A 44 -3.17 0.97 -2.41
C PHE A 44 -4.50 0.41 -1.90
N ARG A 45 -5.64 0.94 -2.38
CA ARG A 45 -6.97 0.46 -2.02
C ARG A 45 -7.13 -1.03 -2.32
N ALA A 46 -6.58 -1.51 -3.44
CA ALA A 46 -6.61 -2.93 -3.79
C ALA A 46 -5.82 -3.80 -2.79
N VAL A 47 -4.65 -3.35 -2.33
CA VAL A 47 -3.80 -4.11 -1.40
C VAL A 47 -4.35 -4.09 0.03
N VAL A 48 -4.68 -2.91 0.57
CA VAL A 48 -5.11 -2.77 1.97
C VAL A 48 -6.47 -3.41 2.27
N ASN A 49 -7.26 -3.70 1.24
CA ASN A 49 -8.56 -4.37 1.36
C ASN A 49 -8.54 -5.83 0.88
N ASP A 50 -7.39 -6.38 0.50
CA ASP A 50 -7.31 -7.79 0.12
C ASP A 50 -7.44 -8.67 1.37
N PRO A 51 -8.48 -9.52 1.45
CA PRO A 51 -8.74 -10.34 2.65
C PRO A 51 -7.60 -11.31 2.97
N ARG A 52 -6.72 -11.61 2.01
CA ARG A 52 -5.57 -12.51 2.19
C ARG A 52 -4.43 -11.85 2.96
N PHE A 53 -4.43 -10.52 3.10
CA PHE A 53 -3.31 -9.75 3.66
C PHE A 53 -3.66 -8.94 4.91
N VAL A 54 -4.87 -9.11 5.46
CA VAL A 54 -5.40 -8.31 6.58
C VAL A 54 -4.49 -8.31 7.81
N ASP A 55 -3.86 -9.44 8.11
CA ASP A 55 -3.01 -9.61 9.29
C ASP A 55 -1.52 -9.36 9.00
N LEU A 56 -1.15 -9.02 7.77
CA LEU A 56 0.24 -8.82 7.40
C LEU A 56 0.71 -7.39 7.72
N PRO A 57 1.91 -7.22 8.28
CA PRO A 57 2.48 -5.91 8.50
C PRO A 57 2.70 -5.17 7.17
N MET A 58 2.34 -3.89 7.16
CA MET A 58 2.51 -2.99 6.02
C MET A 58 3.35 -1.78 6.46
N ILE A 59 4.51 -1.59 5.84
CA ILE A 59 5.53 -0.60 6.22
C ILE A 59 5.60 0.48 5.14
N ILE A 60 5.69 1.75 5.53
CA ILE A 60 5.96 2.85 4.60
C ILE A 60 7.44 3.24 4.67
N GLU A 61 8.03 3.51 3.51
CA GLU A 61 9.43 3.94 3.34
C GLU A 61 9.47 5.18 2.44
N THR A 62 8.57 6.13 2.72
CA THR A 62 8.44 7.37 1.95
C THR A 62 9.60 8.31 2.21
N PRO A 63 9.92 9.23 1.26
CA PRO A 63 10.96 10.24 1.45
C PRO A 63 10.81 10.97 2.78
N LYS A 64 11.94 11.21 3.46
CA LYS A 64 12.00 12.06 4.65
C LYS A 64 12.34 13.48 4.22
N GLY A 65 11.67 14.44 4.81
CA GLY A 65 11.93 15.86 4.64
C GLY A 65 11.72 16.60 5.95
N ASP A 66 11.58 17.91 5.89
CA ASP A 66 11.43 18.76 7.08
C ASP A 66 10.05 18.60 7.75
N ASP A 67 9.07 18.02 7.05
CA ASP A 67 7.75 17.71 7.61
C ASP A 67 7.78 16.40 8.41
N GLU A 68 7.99 16.53 9.72
CA GLU A 68 7.95 15.41 10.67
C GLU A 68 6.57 14.71 10.73
N THR A 69 5.51 15.33 10.19
CA THR A 69 4.16 14.74 10.18
C THR A 69 3.89 13.88 8.95
N ALA A 70 4.79 13.88 7.95
CA ALA A 70 4.57 13.20 6.67
C ALA A 70 4.22 11.72 6.83
N ASP A 71 4.90 10.99 7.72
CA ASP A 71 4.60 9.57 7.97
C ASP A 71 3.19 9.38 8.53
N SER A 72 2.79 10.22 9.49
CA SER A 72 1.46 10.15 10.11
C SER A 72 0.35 10.41 9.09
N LYS A 73 0.55 11.36 8.17
CA LYS A 73 -0.37 11.67 7.07
C LYS A 73 -0.50 10.49 6.10
N ASN A 74 0.62 9.89 5.71
CA ASN A 74 0.64 8.71 4.83
C ASN A 74 -0.09 7.52 5.47
N VAL A 75 0.17 7.23 6.75
CA VAL A 75 -0.52 6.16 7.48
C VAL A 75 -2.01 6.45 7.64
N GLN A 76 -2.38 7.70 7.93
CA GLN A 76 -3.78 8.09 8.05
C GLN A 76 -4.52 7.95 6.71
N LEU A 77 -3.87 8.34 5.61
CA LEU A 77 -4.42 8.18 4.27
C LEU A 77 -4.63 6.70 3.94
N LEU A 78 -3.64 5.84 4.15
CA LEU A 78 -3.79 4.38 3.95
C LEU A 78 -4.95 3.80 4.78
N ARG A 79 -5.06 4.19 6.06
CA ARG A 79 -6.17 3.75 6.94
C ARG A 79 -7.53 4.21 6.42
N SER A 80 -7.62 5.40 5.82
CA SER A 80 -8.85 5.92 5.22
C SER A 80 -9.32 5.15 3.98
N LEU A 81 -8.42 4.38 3.35
CA LEU A 81 -8.75 3.53 2.20
C LEU A 81 -9.36 2.18 2.59
N VAL A 82 -9.27 1.79 3.87
CA VAL A 82 -9.83 0.54 4.38
C VAL A 82 -11.36 0.63 4.38
N ASN A 83 -12.00 -0.34 3.75
CA ASN A 83 -13.45 -0.42 3.69
C ASN A 83 -14.00 -0.66 5.10
N PRO A 84 -15.15 -0.05 5.44
CA PRO A 84 -15.82 -0.36 6.68
C PRO A 84 -16.14 -1.86 6.73
N PRO A 85 -16.12 -2.49 7.92
CA PRO A 85 -16.55 -3.87 8.05
C PRO A 85 -17.96 -4.01 7.47
N PRO A 86 -18.28 -5.14 6.80
CA PRO A 86 -19.60 -5.35 6.25
C PRO A 86 -20.65 -5.11 7.34
N SER A 87 -21.65 -4.27 7.05
CA SER A 87 -22.72 -4.02 8.01
C SER A 87 -23.40 -5.35 8.34
N LYS A 88 -23.61 -5.62 9.62
CA LYS A 88 -24.37 -6.81 10.02
C LYS A 88 -25.75 -6.70 9.40
N SER A 89 -26.08 -7.59 8.47
CA SER A 89 -27.46 -7.79 8.03
C SER A 89 -28.29 -8.11 9.29
N ARG A 90 -29.30 -7.28 9.55
CA ARG A 90 -30.30 -7.54 10.58
C ARG A 90 -31.06 -8.82 10.29
#